data_AF-A0A8C4JBZ4-F1
#
_entry.id   AF-A0A8C4JBZ4-F1
#
_cell.length_a   1.000
_cell.length_b   1.000
_cell.length_c   1.000
_cell.angle_alpha   90.00
_cell.angle_beta   90.00
_cell.angle_gamma   90.00
#
_symmetry.space_group_name_H-M   'P 1'
#
loop_
_entity.id
_entity.type
_entity.pdbx_description
1 polymer ?
#
loop_
_entity_poly.entity_id
_entity_poly.type
_entity_poly.pdbx_seq_one_letter_code
_entity_poly.pdbx_strand_id
1 'polypeptide(L)'
;EGGGASPGLVAARVPVLAEHRLVAGPRFRRLRMGAGHRLDVKASGVLVLGIGHGNKLLTDLYNCHLTKVYTVGGLFGKATDDFSDTGKLVEKTTFDHITREKLERILAVIQGTNHKALLMYVSNREMHLT
;
A
#
# COMPACT_ATOMS: atom_id res chain seq x y z
N GLU A 1 -30.66 31.72 3.90
CA GLU A 1 -30.68 30.56 4.81
C GLU A 1 -30.90 29.30 3.99
N GLY A 2 -30.15 28.23 4.25
CA GLY A 2 -30.25 26.98 3.48
C GLY A 2 -29.09 26.04 3.75
N GLY A 3 -28.87 25.68 5.02
CA GLY A 3 -27.86 24.70 5.43
C GLY A 3 -28.36 23.29 5.18
N GLY A 4 -27.88 22.65 4.11
CA GLY A 4 -28.11 21.24 3.84
C GLY A 4 -27.25 20.37 4.77
N ALA A 5 -27.88 19.74 5.76
CA ALA A 5 -27.23 18.82 6.67
C ALA A 5 -26.81 17.53 5.94
N SER A 6 -25.56 17.12 6.12
CA SER A 6 -25.04 15.81 5.69
C SER A 6 -25.82 14.70 6.41
N PRO A 7 -26.25 13.63 5.71
CA PRO A 7 -26.97 12.54 6.35
C PRO A 7 -26.05 11.88 7.39
N GLY A 8 -26.47 11.92 8.66
CA GLY A 8 -25.73 11.33 9.76
C GLY A 8 -25.57 9.83 9.57
N LEU A 9 -24.32 9.36 9.48
CA LEU A 9 -24.00 7.93 9.46
C LEU A 9 -24.32 7.34 10.83
N VAL A 10 -25.41 6.60 10.94
CA VAL A 10 -25.78 5.87 12.15
C VAL A 10 -25.08 4.50 12.12
N ALA A 11 -24.19 4.26 13.08
CA ALA A 11 -23.52 2.98 13.21
C ALA A 11 -24.54 1.86 13.51
N ALA A 12 -24.76 0.97 12.55
CA ALA A 12 -25.58 -0.22 12.75
C ALA A 12 -24.78 -1.25 13.56
N ARG A 13 -25.24 -1.57 14.77
CA ARG A 13 -24.70 -2.68 15.56
C ARG A 13 -25.23 -3.99 15.00
N VAL A 14 -24.40 -4.65 14.20
CA VAL A 14 -24.69 -6.00 13.68
C VAL A 14 -24.18 -7.04 14.70
N PRO A 15 -24.97 -8.08 15.04
CA PRO A 15 -24.53 -9.14 15.93
C PRO A 15 -23.28 -9.85 15.39
N VAL A 16 -22.38 -10.27 16.29
CA VAL A 16 -21.16 -11.01 15.93
C VAL A 16 -21.55 -12.39 15.40
N LEU A 17 -21.43 -12.57 14.09
CA LEU A 17 -21.84 -13.81 13.41
C LEU A 17 -20.81 -14.95 13.52
N ALA A 18 -19.71 -14.75 14.24
CA ALA A 18 -18.61 -15.72 14.32
C ALA A 18 -19.06 -17.10 14.85
N GLU A 19 -20.11 -17.15 15.67
CA GLU A 19 -20.67 -18.40 16.22
C GLU A 19 -21.98 -18.82 15.54
N HIS A 20 -22.48 -18.06 14.57
CA HIS A 20 -23.77 -18.33 13.94
C HIS A 20 -23.68 -19.60 13.08
N ARG A 21 -24.58 -20.57 13.28
CA ARG A 21 -24.50 -21.92 12.65
C ARG A 21 -24.46 -21.92 11.11
N LEU A 22 -24.98 -20.86 10.47
CA LEU A 22 -24.93 -20.67 9.01
C LEU A 22 -23.63 -20.01 8.51
N VAL A 23 -22.85 -19.43 9.41
CA VAL A 23 -21.54 -18.78 9.15
C VAL A 23 -20.39 -19.66 9.66
N ALA A 24 -20.64 -20.43 10.72
CA ALA A 24 -19.75 -21.42 11.28
C ALA A 24 -19.80 -22.70 10.44
N GLY A 25 -18.95 -22.76 9.40
CA GLY A 25 -18.52 -24.03 8.83
C GLY A 25 -17.72 -24.86 9.85
N PRO A 26 -17.23 -26.07 9.47
CA PRO A 26 -16.36 -26.87 10.33
C PRO A 26 -15.24 -26.01 10.93
N ARG A 27 -14.97 -26.13 12.25
CA ARG A 27 -13.91 -25.35 12.91
C ARG A 27 -12.57 -25.60 12.21
N PHE A 28 -12.12 -24.63 11.41
CA PHE A 28 -10.80 -24.67 10.76
C PHE A 28 -9.71 -24.43 11.81
N ARG A 29 -9.35 -25.47 12.56
CA ARG A 29 -8.33 -25.40 13.62
C ARG A 29 -6.91 -25.19 13.10
N ARG A 30 -6.65 -25.43 11.80
CA ARG A 30 -5.33 -25.33 11.18
C ARG A 30 -5.42 -24.71 9.78
N LEU A 31 -5.81 -23.44 9.72
CA LEU A 31 -5.82 -22.70 8.47
C LEU A 31 -4.42 -22.16 8.18
N ARG A 32 -3.76 -22.69 7.14
CA ARG A 32 -2.47 -22.16 6.70
C ARG A 32 -2.71 -20.87 5.92
N MET A 33 -2.33 -19.73 6.48
CA MET A 33 -2.43 -18.43 5.83
C MET A 33 -1.05 -17.89 5.48
N GLY A 34 -0.94 -17.26 4.31
CA GLY A 34 0.25 -16.53 3.88
C GLY A 34 -0.13 -15.14 3.39
N ALA A 35 0.80 -14.19 3.47
CA ALA A 35 0.63 -12.85 2.91
C ALA A 35 1.53 -12.69 1.68
N GLY A 36 0.98 -12.18 0.59
CA GLY A 36 1.72 -11.99 -0.67
C GLY A 36 2.70 -10.81 -0.62
N HIS A 37 2.45 -9.84 0.26
CA HIS A 37 3.38 -8.75 0.54
C HIS A 37 3.08 -8.16 1.92
N ARG A 38 4.02 -7.38 2.44
CA ARG A 38 3.84 -6.62 3.68
C ARG A 38 3.19 -5.28 3.36
N LEU A 39 2.27 -4.84 4.22
CA LEU A 39 1.78 -3.47 4.28
C LEU A 39 2.35 -2.84 5.55
N ASP A 40 2.80 -1.59 5.46
CA ASP A 40 3.33 -0.90 6.64
C ASP A 40 2.22 -0.67 7.66
N VAL A 41 2.60 -0.64 8.95
CA VAL A 41 1.65 -0.52 10.07
C VAL A 41 0.79 0.74 9.98
N LYS A 42 1.34 1.81 9.40
CA LYS A 42 0.65 3.10 9.20
C LYS A 42 -0.04 3.23 7.85
N ALA A 43 0.11 2.24 6.98
CA ALA A 43 -0.49 2.25 5.66
C ALA A 43 -1.81 1.47 5.65
N SER A 44 -2.73 1.92 4.80
CA SER A 44 -3.96 1.20 4.45
C SER A 44 -3.89 0.83 2.97
N GLY A 45 -4.52 -0.29 2.59
CA GLY A 45 -4.59 -0.66 1.18
C GLY A 45 -4.96 -2.11 0.96
N VAL A 46 -4.64 -2.59 -0.23
CA VAL A 46 -4.86 -3.98 -0.64
C VAL A 46 -3.81 -4.86 0.04
N LEU A 47 -4.27 -5.94 0.69
CA LEU A 47 -3.42 -6.99 1.23
C LEU A 47 -3.85 -8.33 0.65
N VAL A 48 -2.99 -8.95 -0.15
CA VAL A 48 -3.27 -10.25 -0.75
C VAL A 48 -2.94 -11.36 0.25
N LEU A 49 -3.94 -12.19 0.56
CA LEU A 49 -3.80 -13.35 1.45
C LEU A 49 -4.02 -14.65 0.68
N GLY A 50 -3.11 -15.59 0.89
CA GLY A 50 -3.26 -16.97 0.45
C GLY A 50 -3.81 -17.83 1.58
N ILE A 51 -4.65 -18.80 1.24
CA ILE A 51 -5.23 -19.74 2.20
C ILE A 51 -5.01 -21.17 1.68
N GLY A 52 -4.47 -22.04 2.54
CA GLY A 52 -4.24 -23.45 2.23
C GLY A 52 -3.34 -23.63 1.00
N HIS A 53 -3.88 -24.26 -0.04
CA HIS A 53 -3.18 -24.46 -1.30
C HIS A 53 -2.97 -23.15 -2.09
N GLY A 54 -3.78 -22.12 -1.85
CA GLY A 54 -3.62 -20.80 -2.46
C GLY A 54 -2.31 -20.10 -2.08
N ASN A 55 -1.63 -20.55 -1.01
CA ASN A 55 -0.29 -20.05 -0.65
C ASN A 55 0.75 -20.29 -1.75
N LYS A 56 0.57 -21.32 -2.58
CA LYS A 56 1.48 -21.59 -3.71
C LYS A 56 1.44 -20.46 -4.75
N LEU A 57 0.26 -19.90 -5.00
CA LEU A 57 0.06 -18.80 -5.93
C LEU A 57 0.70 -17.48 -5.44
N LEU A 58 0.94 -17.34 -4.13
CA LEU A 58 1.64 -16.16 -3.61
C LEU A 58 3.08 -16.08 -4.12
N THR A 59 3.74 -17.23 -4.29
CA THR A 59 5.09 -17.29 -4.88
C THR A 59 5.07 -16.88 -6.35
N ASP A 60 4.08 -17.33 -7.11
CA ASP A 60 3.93 -16.95 -8.52
C ASP A 60 3.65 -15.44 -8.65
N LEU A 61 2.73 -14.92 -7.83
CA LEU A 61 2.43 -13.48 -7.78
C LEU A 61 3.65 -12.63 -7.41
N TYR A 62 4.51 -13.12 -6.52
CA TYR A 62 5.77 -12.47 -6.17
C TYR A 62 6.72 -12.43 -7.37
N ASN A 63 6.86 -13.54 -8.09
CA ASN A 63 7.76 -13.67 -9.26
C ASN A 63 7.29 -12.88 -10.49
N CYS A 64 6.00 -12.57 -10.57
CA CYS A 64 5.43 -11.72 -11.62
C CYS A 64 5.85 -10.25 -11.52
N HIS A 65 6.42 -9.80 -10.39
CA HIS A 65 6.77 -8.39 -10.14
C HIS A 65 5.63 -7.41 -10.47
N LEU A 66 4.43 -7.71 -10.00
CA LEU A 66 3.26 -6.86 -10.25
C LEU A 66 3.49 -5.42 -9.79
N THR A 67 3.10 -4.47 -10.64
CA THR A 67 3.10 -3.05 -10.32
C THR A 67 2.18 -2.79 -9.14
N LYS A 68 2.71 -2.12 -8.11
CA LYS A 68 1.96 -1.67 -6.95
C LYS A 68 1.80 -0.15 -7.04
N VAL A 69 0.58 0.32 -6.84
CA VAL A 69 0.26 1.75 -6.87
C VAL A 69 -0.12 2.19 -5.46
N TYR A 70 0.50 3.27 -5.00
CA TYR A 70 0.28 3.82 -3.66
C TYR A 70 -0.10 5.29 -3.77
N THR A 71 -1.01 5.72 -2.90
CA THR A 71 -1.20 7.13 -2.61
C THR A 71 -0.40 7.47 -1.36
N VAL A 72 0.54 8.39 -1.49
CA VAL A 72 1.44 8.80 -0.41
C VAL A 72 1.20 10.27 -0.05
N GLY A 73 1.22 10.55 1.24
CA GLY A 73 1.22 11.91 1.78
C GLY A 73 2.51 12.15 2.56
N GLY A 74 3.00 13.39 2.56
CA GLY A 74 4.22 13.77 3.26
C GLY A 74 4.17 15.21 3.76
N LEU A 75 5.05 15.53 4.71
CA LEU A 75 5.23 16.87 5.23
C LEU A 75 6.60 17.42 4.80
N PHE A 76 6.62 18.66 4.30
CA PHE A 76 7.86 19.35 3.98
C PHE A 76 8.49 20.01 5.20
N GLY A 77 9.80 20.23 5.14
CA GLY A 77 10.55 20.91 6.20
C GLY A 77 10.70 20.11 7.49
N LYS A 78 10.42 18.80 7.47
CA LYS A 78 10.56 17.88 8.61
C LYS A 78 11.35 16.64 8.17
N ALA A 79 12.45 16.36 8.85
CA ALA A 79 13.19 15.11 8.69
C ALA A 79 13.16 14.32 10.01
N THR A 80 12.86 13.03 9.92
CA THR A 80 12.85 12.09 11.05
C THR A 80 13.93 11.03 10.84
N ASP A 81 14.36 10.40 11.94
CA ASP A 81 15.41 9.38 11.95
C ASP A 81 15.01 8.07 11.25
N ASP A 82 13.73 7.73 11.31
CA ASP A 82 13.15 6.51 10.70
C ASP A 82 12.34 6.77 9.42
N PHE A 83 12.38 8.01 8.90
CA PHE A 83 11.61 8.49 7.75
C PHE A 83 10.07 8.35 7.90
N SER A 84 9.57 8.03 9.10
CA SER A 84 8.15 7.98 9.40
C SER A 84 7.66 9.33 9.93
N ASP A 85 6.38 9.60 9.80
CA ASP A 85 5.74 10.83 10.28
C ASP A 85 5.82 11.01 11.80
N THR A 86 5.95 9.92 12.57
CA THR A 86 6.06 9.94 14.04
C THR A 86 7.48 9.64 14.55
N GLY A 87 8.46 9.51 13.67
CA GLY A 87 9.85 9.30 14.06
C GLY A 87 10.41 10.45 14.89
N LYS A 88 11.58 10.23 15.48
CA LYS A 88 12.27 11.29 16.22
C LYS A 88 12.71 12.36 15.23
N LEU A 89 12.37 13.61 15.53
CA LEU A 89 12.77 14.75 14.70
C LEU A 89 14.29 14.89 14.70
N VAL A 90 14.88 14.83 13.52
CA VAL A 90 16.32 15.06 13.29
C VAL A 90 16.54 16.51 12.85
N GLU A 91 15.70 17.02 11.95
CA GLU A 91 15.86 18.36 11.38
C GLU A 91 14.51 18.99 11.07
N LYS A 92 14.44 20.32 11.20
CA LYS A 92 13.29 21.13 10.78
C LYS A 92 13.76 22.40 10.09
N THR A 93 13.19 22.70 8.93
CA THR A 93 13.56 23.85 8.09
C THR A 93 12.33 24.50 7.46
N THR A 94 12.49 25.74 6.97
CA THR A 94 11.44 26.48 6.27
C THR A 94 11.17 25.85 4.90
N PHE A 95 9.91 25.79 4.48
CA PHE A 95 9.49 25.13 3.23
C PHE A 95 8.68 26.03 2.29
N ASP A 96 8.55 27.33 2.59
CA ASP A 96 7.73 28.28 1.81
C ASP A 96 8.22 28.44 0.36
N HIS A 97 9.49 28.11 0.11
CA HIS A 97 10.10 28.18 -1.22
C HIS A 97 9.72 26.98 -2.12
N ILE A 98 9.00 25.99 -1.61
CA ILE A 98 8.56 24.81 -2.36
C ILE A 98 7.27 25.14 -3.10
N THR A 99 7.32 25.11 -4.44
CA THR A 99 6.15 25.27 -5.30
C THR A 99 5.76 23.96 -5.95
N ARG A 100 4.52 23.88 -6.42
CA ARG A 100 4.01 22.72 -7.16
C ARG A 100 4.86 22.42 -8.40
N GLU A 101 5.30 23.43 -9.15
CA GLU A 101 6.10 23.20 -10.35
C GLU A 101 7.47 22.59 -10.02
N LYS A 102 8.10 23.03 -8.91
CA LYS A 102 9.37 22.44 -8.45
C LYS A 102 9.19 20.97 -8.10
N LEU A 103 8.10 20.63 -7.42
CA LEU A 103 7.78 19.25 -7.05
C LEU A 103 7.51 18.38 -8.30
N GLU A 104 6.67 18.85 -9.21
CA GLU A 104 6.33 18.14 -10.45
C GLU A 104 7.57 17.87 -11.32
N ARG A 105 8.51 18.82 -11.36
CA ARG A 105 9.79 18.63 -12.07
C ARG A 105 10.61 17.49 -11.47
N ILE A 106 10.70 17.41 -10.15
CA ILE A 106 11.41 16.32 -9.45
C ILE A 106 10.70 14.99 -9.69
N LEU A 107 9.37 14.96 -9.61
CA LEU A 107 8.57 13.75 -9.87
C LEU A 107 8.78 13.24 -11.29
N ALA A 108 8.82 14.13 -12.30
CA ALA A 108 9.08 13.76 -13.69
C ALA A 108 10.47 13.10 -13.86
N VAL A 109 11.49 13.61 -13.16
CA VAL A 109 12.84 13.00 -13.16
C VAL A 109 12.80 11.59 -12.55
N ILE A 110 12.16 11.43 -11.38
CA ILE A 110 12.05 10.12 -10.72
C ILE A 110 11.30 9.13 -11.62
N GLN A 111 10.18 9.56 -12.21
CA GLN A 111 9.40 8.74 -13.14
C GLN A 111 10.22 8.34 -14.36
N GLY A 112 10.97 9.28 -14.96
CA GLY A 112 11.84 9.01 -16.10
C GLY A 112 12.93 7.99 -15.79
N THR A 113 13.63 8.15 -14.67
CA THR A 113 14.69 7.22 -14.23
C THR A 113 14.12 5.81 -13.98
N ASN A 114 12.99 5.71 -13.29
CA ASN A 114 12.35 4.43 -13.01
C ASN A 114 11.82 3.77 -14.28
N HIS A 115 11.26 4.54 -15.21
CA HIS A 115 10.80 4.02 -16.50
C HIS A 115 11.97 3.45 -17.31
N LYS A 116 13.12 4.15 -17.36
CA LYS A 116 14.33 3.64 -18.00
C LYS A 116 14.81 2.32 -17.37
N ALA A 117 14.84 2.25 -16.03
CA ALA A 117 15.23 1.03 -15.33
C ALA A 117 14.28 -0.14 -15.63
N LEU A 118 12.97 0.10 -15.70
CA LEU A 118 11.98 -0.90 -16.07
C LEU A 118 12.23 -1.44 -17.49
N LEU A 119 12.46 -0.57 -18.47
CA LEU A 119 12.74 -0.97 -19.86
C LEU A 119 14.01 -1.83 -19.94
N MET A 120 15.07 -1.45 -19.23
CA MET A 120 16.30 -2.24 -19.16
C MET A 120 16.08 -3.62 -18.54
N TYR A 121 15.27 -3.69 -17.48
CA TYR A 121 14.95 -4.97 -16.83
C TYR A 121 14.19 -5.92 -17.76
N VAL A 122 13.17 -5.41 -18.46
CA VAL A 122 12.37 -6.20 -19.42
C VAL A 122 13.26 -6.67 -20.57
N SER A 123 14.07 -5.78 -21.16
CA SER A 123 14.98 -6.13 -22.24
C SER A 123 15.99 -7.22 -21.84
N ASN A 124 16.52 -7.18 -20.61
CA ASN A 124 17.44 -8.22 -20.12
C ASN A 124 16.75 -9.57 -19.85
N ARG A 125 15.47 -9.57 -19.46
CA ARG A 125 14.70 -10.82 -19.29
C ARG A 125 14.36 -11.48 -20.61
N GLU A 126 13.96 -10.71 -21.62
CA GLU A 126 13.66 -11.23 -22.96
C GLU A 126 14.89 -11.96 -23.55
N MET A 127 16.09 -11.39 -23.37
CA MET A 127 17.36 -11.97 -23.81
C MET A 127 17.76 -13.25 -23.07
N HIS A 128 17.19 -13.55 -21.90
CA HIS A 128 17.44 -14.78 -21.13
C HIS A 128 16.37 -15.86 -21.39
N LEU A 129 15.27 -15.51 -22.07
CA LEU A 129 14.18 -16.41 -22.44
C LEU A 129 14.28 -16.91 -23.89
N THR A 130 15.22 -16.37 -24.68
CA THR A 130 15.66 -16.86 -26.00
C THR A 130 16.94 -17.65 -25.90
#